data_AF-A0AAV3Q1B1-F1
#
_entry.id   AF-A0AAV3Q1B1-F1
#
_cell.length_a   1.000
_cell.length_b   1.000
_cell.length_c   1.000
_cell.angle_alpha   90.00
_cell.angle_beta   90.00
_cell.angle_gamma   90.00
#
_symmetry.space_group_name_H-M   'P 1'
#
loop_
_entity.id
_entity.type
_entity.pdbx_description
1 polymer ?
#
loop_
_entity_poly.entity_id
_entity_poly.type
_entity_poly.pdbx_seq_one_letter_code
_entity_poly.pdbx_strand_id
1 'polypeptide(L)'
;MNLALLARQGWRIVTRQASLLYKILKGRYFRNSNFLNAKVGSNPSFGWRSLIEGRKVLKKEDGGIRWVSQLIKNKEWDKALVESLLGEKDVEWVLAIPLSKL
;
A
#
# COMPACT_ATOMS: atom_id res chain seq x y z
N MET A 1 -10.34 1.55 7.47
CA MET A 1 -9.20 2.36 6.98
C MET A 1 -9.04 2.05 5.50
N ASN A 2 -8.87 3.04 4.61
CA ASN A 2 -8.91 2.80 3.18
C ASN A 2 -7.59 2.20 2.65
N LEU A 3 -7.49 0.86 2.62
CA LEU A 3 -6.28 0.14 2.24
C LEU A 3 -5.85 0.38 0.79
N ALA A 4 -6.79 0.53 -0.14
CA ALA A 4 -6.48 0.84 -1.54
C ALA A 4 -5.78 2.20 -1.70
N LEU A 5 -6.28 3.22 -1.00
CA LEU A 5 -5.64 4.53 -0.96
C LEU A 5 -4.25 4.45 -0.35
N LEU A 6 -4.10 3.69 0.75
CA LEU A 6 -2.80 3.49 1.41
C LEU A 6 -1.82 2.71 0.55
N ALA A 7 -2.27 1.70 -0.19
CA ALA A 7 -1.47 0.98 -1.18
C ALA A 7 -0.99 1.94 -2.27
N ARG A 8 -1.84 2.86 -2.74
CA ARG A 8 -1.42 3.89 -3.71
C ARG A 8 -0.39 4.86 -3.12
N GLN A 9 -0.53 5.27 -1.86
CA GLN A 9 0.47 6.10 -1.20
C GLN A 9 1.79 5.34 -1.00
N GLY A 10 1.73 4.09 -0.55
CA GLY A 10 2.89 3.20 -0.45
C GLY A 10 3.58 3.01 -1.81
N TRP A 11 2.81 2.89 -2.89
CA TRP A 11 3.32 2.81 -4.25
C TRP A 11 4.08 4.08 -4.68
N ARG A 12 3.52 5.27 -4.40
CA ARG A 12 4.21 6.54 -4.65
C ARG A 12 5.53 6.63 -3.88
N ILE A 13 5.58 6.12 -2.66
CA ILE A 13 6.80 6.07 -1.84
C ILE A 13 7.84 5.14 -2.49
N VAL A 14 7.44 3.95 -2.95
CA VAL A 14 8.35 2.99 -3.61
C VAL A 14 8.90 3.51 -4.94
N THR A 15 8.06 4.18 -5.73
CA THR A 15 8.43 4.69 -7.06
C THR A 15 9.19 6.01 -7.01
N ARG A 16 8.89 6.90 -6.06
CA ARG A 16 9.52 8.23 -5.94
C ARG A 16 10.53 8.29 -4.81
N GLN A 17 11.60 7.50 -4.93
CA GLN A 17 12.66 7.41 -3.91
C GLN A 17 13.45 8.73 -3.75
N ALA A 18 13.46 9.59 -4.77
CA ALA A 18 14.08 10.91 -4.68
C ALA A 18 13.27 11.93 -3.86
N SER A 19 12.00 11.65 -3.56
CA SER A 19 11.12 12.57 -2.85
C SER A 19 11.59 12.82 -1.41
N LEU A 20 11.35 14.03 -0.91
CA LEU A 20 11.63 14.38 0.50
C LEU A 20 10.89 13.43 1.46
N LEU A 21 9.63 13.11 1.15
CA LEU A 21 8.83 12.16 1.93
C LEU A 21 9.52 10.80 2.05
N TYR A 22 10.03 10.24 0.95
CA TYR A 22 10.77 8.98 0.98
C TYR A 22 12.04 9.10 1.85
N LYS A 23 12.82 10.17 1.70
CA LYS A 23 14.05 10.38 2.49
C LYS A 23 13.77 10.48 3.99
N ILE A 24 12.71 11.20 4.37
CA ILE A 24 12.27 11.31 5.77
C ILE A 24 11.84 9.94 6.31
N LEU A 25 10.98 9.23 5.58
CA LEU A 25 10.50 7.91 5.98
C LEU A 25 11.64 6.90 6.07
N LYS A 26 12.59 6.94 5.14
CA LYS A 26 13.80 6.11 5.15
C LYS A 26 14.63 6.39 6.40
N GLY A 27 14.92 7.65 6.69
CA GLY A 27 15.68 8.04 7.87
C GLY A 27 15.04 7.60 9.18
N ARG A 28 13.70 7.67 9.27
CA ARG A 28 12.95 7.39 10.51
C ARG A 28 12.59 5.91 10.70
N TYR A 29 12.24 5.20 9.63
CA TYR A 29 11.58 3.89 9.74
C TYR A 29 12.29 2.74 9.03
N PHE A 30 13.15 3.01 8.04
CA PHE A 30 13.85 1.96 7.28
C PHE A 30 15.24 2.39 6.81
N ARG A 31 16.06 2.87 7.74
CA ARG A 31 17.37 3.46 7.43
C ARG A 31 18.29 2.49 6.66
N ASN A 32 18.28 1.22 7.06
CA ASN A 32 19.13 0.16 6.50
C ASN A 32 18.36 -0.79 5.57
N SER A 33 17.15 -0.42 5.15
CA SER A 33 16.33 -1.27 4.28
C SER A 33 15.52 -0.43 3.29
N ASN A 34 14.48 -1.02 2.71
CA ASN A 34 13.55 -0.36 1.79
C ASN A 34 12.13 -0.45 2.35
N PHE A 35 11.22 0.35 1.79
CA PHE A 35 9.82 0.38 2.24
C PHE A 35 9.15 -1.00 2.23
N LEU A 36 9.43 -1.85 1.23
CA LEU A 36 8.86 -3.20 1.09
C LEU A 36 9.29 -4.17 2.21
N ASN A 37 10.47 -3.93 2.79
CA ASN A 37 11.06 -4.75 3.86
C ASN A 37 11.11 -4.05 5.22
N ALA A 38 10.58 -2.82 5.30
CA ALA A 38 10.52 -2.06 6.54
C ALA A 38 9.69 -2.79 7.62
N LYS A 39 10.15 -2.77 8.87
CA LYS A 39 9.37 -3.31 9.98
C LYS A 39 8.52 -2.18 10.59
N VAL A 40 7.41 -2.52 11.25
CA VAL A 40 6.60 -1.53 11.98
C VAL A 40 7.47 -0.82 13.03
N GLY A 41 8.34 -1.56 13.72
CA GLY A 41 9.17 -1.04 14.82
C GLY A 41 8.38 -0.95 16.13
N SER A 42 9.05 -0.51 17.19
CA SER A 42 8.47 -0.45 18.55
C SER A 42 7.60 0.78 18.81
N ASN A 43 7.92 1.94 18.22
CA ASN A 43 7.16 3.18 18.38
C ASN A 43 6.77 3.83 17.03
N PRO A 44 5.90 3.17 16.25
CA PRO A 44 5.45 3.69 14.95
C PRO A 44 4.44 4.83 15.12
N SER A 45 4.51 5.84 14.25
CA SER A 45 3.40 6.79 14.14
C SER A 45 2.15 6.12 13.54
N PHE A 46 0.97 6.69 13.76
CA PHE A 46 -0.26 6.18 13.16
C PHE A 46 -0.16 6.09 11.63
N GLY A 47 0.31 7.16 10.97
CA GLY A 47 0.51 7.16 9.53
C GLY A 47 1.50 6.11 9.03
N TRP A 48 2.55 5.80 9.82
CA TRP A 48 3.47 4.72 9.47
C TRP A 48 2.82 3.34 9.57
N ARG A 49 2.03 3.08 10.62
CA ARG A 49 1.23 1.85 10.71
C ARG A 49 0.32 1.72 9.49
N SER A 50 -0.40 2.78 9.13
CA SER A 50 -1.28 2.78 7.96
C SER A 50 -0.54 2.49 6.65
N LEU A 51 0.64 3.07 6.45
CA LEU A 51 1.46 2.79 5.26
C LEU A 51 1.96 1.33 5.21
N ILE A 52 2.36 0.76 6.35
CA ILE A 52 2.74 -0.66 6.42
C ILE A 52 1.55 -1.58 6.14
N GLU A 53 0.35 -1.22 6.59
CA GLU A 53 -0.86 -1.97 6.26
C GLU A 53 -1.16 -1.92 4.74
N GLY A 54 -1.13 -0.73 4.13
CA GLY A 54 -1.30 -0.59 2.68
C GLY A 54 -0.21 -1.30 1.86
N ARG A 55 0.99 -1.46 2.41
CA ARG A 55 2.08 -2.21 1.78
C ARG A 55 1.76 -3.70 1.63
N LYS A 56 0.96 -4.31 2.51
CA LYS A 56 0.60 -5.73 2.41
C LYS A 56 -0.06 -6.02 1.05
N VAL A 57 -0.88 -5.09 0.56
CA VAL A 57 -1.53 -5.15 -0.76
C VAL A 57 -0.52 -5.06 -1.91
N LEU A 58 0.57 -4.31 -1.73
CA LEU A 58 1.61 -4.13 -2.74
C LEU A 58 2.59 -5.30 -2.82
N LYS A 59 2.73 -6.10 -1.76
CA LYS A 59 3.75 -7.14 -1.69
C LYS A 59 3.19 -8.46 -2.24
N LYS A 60 3.89 -9.05 -3.21
CA LYS A 60 3.61 -10.40 -3.68
C LYS A 60 4.30 -11.45 -2.82
N GLU A 61 3.79 -12.68 -2.85
CA GLU A 61 4.43 -13.83 -2.20
C GLU A 61 5.78 -14.18 -2.84
N ASP A 62 5.92 -13.95 -4.15
CA ASP A 62 7.17 -14.11 -4.91
C ASP A 62 8.22 -13.00 -4.66
N GLY A 63 7.93 -12.05 -3.76
CA GLY A 63 8.80 -10.91 -3.47
C GLY A 63 8.69 -9.74 -4.46
N GLY A 64 7.85 -9.85 -5.48
CA GLY A 64 7.55 -8.78 -6.44
C GLY A 64 6.60 -7.70 -5.89
N ILE A 65 6.41 -6.65 -6.69
CA ILE A 65 5.47 -5.55 -6.40
C ILE A 65 4.21 -5.74 -7.24
N ARG A 66 3.04 -5.75 -6.59
CA ARG A 66 1.71 -5.61 -7.23
C ARG A 66 1.41 -4.14 -7.44
N TRP A 67 0.98 -3.77 -8.64
CA TRP A 67 0.57 -2.40 -8.95
C TRP A 67 -0.90 -2.24 -8.62
N VAL A 68 -1.30 -1.10 -8.04
CA VAL A 68 -2.72 -0.81 -7.79
C VAL A 68 -3.50 -0.77 -9.12
N SER A 69 -2.86 -0.39 -10.23
CA SER A 69 -3.47 -0.48 -11.56
C SER A 69 -3.80 -1.91 -12.00
N GLN A 70 -3.12 -2.93 -11.48
CA GLN A 70 -3.44 -4.34 -11.76
C GLN A 70 -4.67 -4.81 -10.97
N LEU A 71 -5.05 -4.08 -9.93
CA LEU A 71 -6.29 -4.32 -9.17
C LEU A 71 -7.51 -3.64 -9.82
N ILE A 72 -7.31 -2.92 -10.93
CA ILE A 72 -8.34 -2.17 -11.62
C ILE A 72 -8.49 -2.76 -13.03
N LYS A 73 -9.69 -3.27 -13.35
CA LYS A 73 -10.06 -3.80 -14.66
C LYS A 73 -11.25 -3.01 -15.19
N ASN A 74 -11.19 -2.51 -16.42
CA ASN A 74 -12.27 -1.72 -17.04
C ASN A 74 -12.77 -0.51 -16.22
N LYS A 75 -11.86 0.18 -15.50
CA LYS A 75 -12.22 1.25 -14.55
C LYS A 75 -13.15 0.79 -13.42
N GLU A 76 -13.08 -0.48 -13.05
CA GLU A 76 -13.72 -1.10 -11.88
C GLU A 76 -12.68 -1.88 -11.09
N TRP A 77 -12.93 -2.09 -9.80
CA TRP A 77 -12.05 -2.92 -8.97
C TRP A 77 -12.23 -4.39 -9.38
N ASP A 78 -11.13 -5.11 -9.57
CA ASP A 78 -11.18 -6.56 -9.77
C ASP A 78 -11.54 -7.24 -8.45
N LYS A 79 -12.84 -7.47 -8.25
CA LYS A 79 -13.41 -7.97 -6.99
C LYS A 79 -12.80 -9.30 -6.57
N ALA A 80 -12.61 -10.23 -7.49
CA ALA A 80 -12.00 -11.53 -7.20
C ALA A 80 -10.55 -11.39 -6.72
N LEU A 81 -9.78 -10.49 -7.35
CA LEU A 81 -8.41 -10.23 -6.94
C LEU A 81 -8.35 -9.49 -5.60
N VAL A 82 -9.26 -8.53 -5.36
CA VAL A 82 -9.37 -7.80 -4.09
C VAL A 82 -9.77 -8.73 -2.95
N GLU A 83 -10.73 -9.63 -3.16
CA GLU A 83 -11.17 -10.65 -2.19
C GLU A 83 -10.09 -11.68 -1.88
N SER A 84 -9.28 -12.05 -2.88
CA SER A 84 -8.14 -12.96 -2.64
C SER A 84 -7.00 -12.32 -1.84
N LEU A 85 -6.94 -10.98 -1.80
CA LEU A 85 -5.83 -10.21 -1.22
C LEU A 85 -6.17 -9.58 0.13
N LEU A 86 -7.45 -9.37 0.43
CA LEU A 86 -7.93 -8.66 1.60
C LEU A 86 -8.88 -9.54 2.41
N GLY A 87 -8.87 -9.39 3.73
CA GLY A 87 -9.90 -10.01 4.55
C GLY A 87 -11.28 -9.45 4.21
N GLU A 88 -12.33 -10.25 4.43
CA GLU A 88 -13.73 -9.94 4.08
C GLU A 88 -14.18 -8.53 4.51
N LYS A 89 -13.75 -8.08 5.69
CA LYS A 89 -14.00 -6.74 6.23
C LYS A 89 -13.35 -5.60 5.45
N ASP A 90 -12.24 -5.84 4.75
CA ASP A 90 -11.48 -4.81 4.04
C ASP A 90 -11.88 -4.70 2.56
N VAL A 91 -12.40 -5.79 2.00
CA VAL A 91 -12.93 -5.87 0.62
C VAL A 91 -14.05 -4.86 0.42
N GLU A 92 -15.04 -4.87 1.31
CA GLU A 92 -16.25 -4.03 1.20
C GLU A 92 -15.90 -2.54 1.10
N TRP A 93 -14.94 -2.09 1.92
CA TRP A 93 -14.48 -0.70 1.93
C TRP A 93 -13.65 -0.32 0.72
N VAL A 94 -12.93 -1.27 0.11
CA VAL A 94 -12.14 -1.01 -1.09
C VAL A 94 -13.04 -0.90 -2.31
N LEU A 95 -14.04 -1.79 -2.44
CA LEU A 95 -15.00 -1.76 -3.54
C LEU A 95 -15.88 -0.51 -3.53
N ALA A 96 -16.15 0.06 -2.35
CA ALA A 96 -16.94 1.29 -2.19
C ALA A 96 -16.22 2.58 -2.64
N ILE A 97 -14.95 2.51 -3.05
CA ILE A 97 -14.17 3.71 -3.42
C ILE A 97 -14.41 4.04 -4.90
N PRO A 98 -15.00 5.20 -5.22
CA PRO A 98 -15.16 5.61 -6.60
C PRO A 98 -13.80 5.87 -7.26
N LEU A 99 -13.52 5.10 -8.31
CA LEU A 99 -12.27 5.15 -9.08
C LEU A 99 -12.11 6.49 -9.83
N SER A 100 -13.19 7.25 -10.04
CA SER A 100 -13.15 8.61 -10.60
C SER A 100 -12.45 9.63 -9.70
N LYS A 101 -12.26 9.32 -8.41
CA LYS A 101 -11.52 10.15 -7.46
C LYS A 101 -10.06 9.70 -7.28
N LEU A 102 -9.61 8.68 -8.03
CA LEU A 102 -8.21 8.26 -8.07
C LEU A 102 -7.47 9.02 -9.17
#